data_AF-A0AAV9WHU1-F1
#
_entry.id   AF-A0AAV9WHU1-F1
#
_cell.length_a   1.000
_cell.length_b   1.000
_cell.length_c   1.000
_cell.angle_alpha   90.00
_cell.angle_beta   90.00
_cell.angle_gamma   90.00
#
_symmetry.space_group_name_H-M   'P 1'
#
loop_
_entity.id
_entity.type
_entity.pdbx_description
1 polymer ?
#
loop_
_entity_poly.entity_id
_entity_poly.type
_entity_poly.pdbx_seq_one_letter_code
_entity_poly.pdbx_strand_id
1 'polypeptide(L)'
;MTDIYEIIQTASDQHVRTLLRLLCDSDYTIKSRTAEFHSMISTLQPLPSAPPPLSTCCSISSDRKRKRDPLEIFYCVNCKECFIDDENDEEACSYHPGEFEPDRDGFFADHDENIHGALDDEEMFADYPQGYHMSCCGDRGDTVGCYTGLHVGGNRKLKASESDIDDDEDEEEEGADETDTSGKGENGEGGRREGAVTGGKNGKDDQRETD
;
A
#
# COMPACT_ATOMS: atom_id res chain seq x y z
N MET A 1 21.68 2.89 -3.52
CA MET A 1 20.83 3.81 -2.74
C MET A 1 20.35 3.02 -1.54
N THR A 2 20.56 3.52 -0.32
CA THR A 2 20.08 2.85 0.90
C THR A 2 18.55 2.95 0.93
N ASP A 3 17.89 1.86 1.32
CA ASP A 3 16.44 1.85 1.48
C ASP A 3 16.04 2.76 2.65
N ILE A 4 15.07 3.65 2.43
CA ILE A 4 14.59 4.59 3.45
C ILE A 4 14.00 3.84 4.66
N TYR A 5 13.39 2.67 4.44
CA TYR A 5 12.82 1.86 5.51
C TYR A 5 13.92 1.25 6.40
N GLU A 6 15.05 0.85 5.82
CA GLU A 6 16.22 0.37 6.58
C GLU A 6 16.83 1.50 7.43
N ILE A 7 16.89 2.73 6.90
CA ILE A 7 17.33 3.90 7.66
C ILE A 7 16.40 4.16 8.83
N ILE A 8 15.08 4.16 8.61
CA ILE A 8 14.10 4.41 9.68
C ILE A 8 14.21 3.34 10.78
N GLN A 9 14.39 2.07 10.41
CA GLN A 9 14.49 0.96 11.36
C GLN A 9 15.78 0.98 12.19
N THR A 10 16.89 1.46 11.62
CA THR A 10 18.21 1.49 12.29
C THR A 10 18.54 2.83 12.95
N ALA A 11 17.80 3.89 12.62
CA ALA A 11 18.02 5.22 13.16
C ALA A 11 17.63 5.33 14.65
N SER A 12 18.32 6.20 15.37
CA SER A 12 17.91 6.56 16.74
C SER A 12 16.57 7.30 16.75
N ASP A 13 15.80 7.17 17.85
CA ASP A 13 14.57 7.93 18.09
C ASP A 13 14.69 9.43 17.80
N GLN A 14 15.79 10.05 18.21
CA GLN A 14 16.00 11.48 18.02
C GLN A 14 16.12 11.83 16.53
N HIS A 15 16.76 10.95 15.75
CA HIS A 15 16.89 11.10 14.31
C HIS A 15 15.51 10.96 13.63
N VAL A 16 14.74 9.91 13.95
CA VAL A 16 13.39 9.71 13.40
C VAL A 16 12.45 10.87 13.74
N ARG A 17 12.44 11.34 15.00
CA ARG A 17 11.64 12.51 15.42
C ARG A 17 12.05 13.78 14.67
N THR A 18 13.33 13.95 14.37
CA THR A 18 13.82 15.13 13.63
C THR A 18 13.42 15.04 12.16
N LEU A 19 13.56 13.88 11.52
CA LEU A 19 13.11 13.66 10.15
C LEU A 19 11.61 13.93 10.02
N LEU A 20 10.79 13.37 10.91
CA LEU A 20 9.34 13.56 10.89
C LEU A 20 8.96 15.04 11.04
N ARG A 21 9.63 15.78 11.94
CA ARG A 21 9.41 17.23 12.07
C ARG A 21 9.75 17.98 10.78
N LEU A 22 10.91 17.70 10.19
CA LEU A 22 11.34 18.35 8.95
C LEU A 22 10.35 18.08 7.81
N LEU A 23 9.85 16.84 7.69
CA LEU A 23 8.84 16.48 6.69
C LEU A 23 7.53 17.26 6.92
N CYS A 24 7.01 17.27 8.16
CA CYS A 24 5.79 18.00 8.51
C CYS A 24 5.93 19.54 8.42
N ASP A 25 7.14 20.08 8.57
CA ASP A 25 7.40 21.51 8.42
C ASP A 25 7.56 21.90 6.93
N SER A 26 8.02 20.96 6.09
CA SER A 26 8.21 21.18 4.66
C SER A 26 6.93 21.06 3.83
N ASP A 27 5.99 20.21 4.25
CA ASP A 27 4.78 19.91 3.49
C ASP A 27 3.55 19.79 4.40
N TYR A 28 2.52 20.58 4.11
CA TYR A 28 1.26 20.58 4.85
C TYR A 28 0.46 19.28 4.66
N THR A 29 0.53 18.66 3.49
CA THR A 29 -0.18 17.39 3.21
C THR A 29 0.36 16.27 4.10
N ILE A 30 1.69 16.17 4.22
CA ILE A 30 2.37 15.22 5.11
C ILE A 30 1.99 15.50 6.55
N LYS A 31 1.92 16.78 6.95
CA LYS A 31 1.51 17.17 8.30
C LYS A 31 0.07 16.75 8.62
N SER A 32 -0.87 16.97 7.71
CA SER A 32 -2.27 16.54 7.87
C SER A 32 -2.36 15.03 8.02
N ARG A 33 -1.77 14.28 7.07
CA ARG A 33 -1.75 12.81 7.11
C ARG A 33 -1.09 12.25 8.35
N THR A 34 0.00 12.87 8.82
CA THR A 34 0.66 12.46 10.08
C THR A 34 -0.27 12.62 11.28
N ALA A 35 -1.09 13.68 11.32
CA ALA A 35 -2.07 13.88 12.38
C ALA A 35 -3.21 12.84 12.33
N GLU A 36 -3.69 12.51 11.13
CA GLU A 36 -4.68 11.45 10.90
C GLU A 36 -4.14 10.09 11.36
N PHE A 37 -2.94 9.69 10.92
CA PHE A 37 -2.29 8.46 11.36
C PHE A 37 -2.07 8.43 12.87
N HIS A 38 -1.65 9.56 13.47
CA HIS A 38 -1.53 9.65 14.92
C HIS A 38 -2.87 9.41 15.63
N SER A 39 -3.97 9.93 15.09
CA SER A 39 -5.32 9.68 15.61
C SER A 39 -5.68 8.19 15.54
N MET A 40 -5.47 7.55 14.39
CA MET A 40 -5.72 6.11 14.20
C MET A 40 -4.88 5.24 15.14
N ILE A 41 -3.59 5.55 15.29
CA ILE A 41 -2.69 4.85 16.20
C ILE A 41 -3.14 5.04 17.66
N SER A 42 -3.55 6.26 18.04
CA SER A 42 -3.98 6.56 19.40
C SER A 42 -5.26 5.83 19.80
N THR A 43 -6.16 5.52 18.85
CA THR A 43 -7.40 4.76 19.14
C THR A 43 -7.13 3.29 19.43
N LEU A 44 -6.04 2.74 18.89
CA LEU A 44 -5.61 1.36 19.14
C LEU A 44 -4.85 1.21 20.48
N GLN A 45 -4.41 2.32 21.08
CA GLN A 45 -3.75 2.27 22.37
C GLN A 45 -4.80 2.10 23.49
N PRO A 46 -4.69 1.04 24.32
CA PRO A 46 -5.67 0.82 25.39
C PRO A 46 -5.65 1.98 26.38
N LEU A 47 -6.83 2.57 26.61
CA LEU A 47 -7.05 3.61 27.62
C LEU A 47 -6.49 3.14 28.97
N PRO A 48 -5.74 3.97 29.73
CA PRO A 48 -5.36 3.61 31.08
C PRO A 48 -6.65 3.36 31.88
N SER A 49 -6.89 2.10 32.23
CA SER A 49 -8.03 1.65 33.01
C SER A 49 -8.29 2.60 34.17
N ALA A 50 -9.55 3.05 34.30
CA ALA A 50 -10.01 3.95 35.34
C ALA A 50 -9.40 3.63 36.73
N PRO A 51 -9.09 4.63 37.56
CA PRO A 51 -8.53 4.38 38.88
C PRO A 51 -9.49 3.49 39.70
N PRO A 52 -8.98 2.48 40.42
CA PRO A 52 -9.82 1.69 41.32
C PRO A 52 -10.48 2.62 42.35
N PRO A 53 -11.71 2.31 42.81
CA PRO A 53 -12.40 3.14 43.77
C PRO A 53 -11.54 3.30 45.02
N LEU A 54 -11.43 4.54 45.48
CA LEU A 54 -10.64 4.99 46.63
C LEU A 54 -10.82 4.03 47.82
N SER A 55 -9.80 3.20 48.09
CA SER A 55 -9.70 2.41 49.31
C SER A 55 -8.37 2.70 49.98
N THR A 56 -8.45 3.60 50.96
CA THR A 56 -7.71 3.69 52.23
C THR A 56 -6.30 3.06 52.32
N CYS A 57 -5.36 3.97 52.65
CA CYS A 57 -3.96 3.83 53.07
C CYS A 57 -3.38 2.44 53.38
N CYS A 58 -2.20 2.15 52.81
CA CYS A 58 -0.91 2.22 53.52
C CYS A 58 0.26 1.81 52.61
N SER A 59 1.41 2.45 52.86
CA SER A 59 2.78 1.95 52.64
C SER A 59 3.35 1.88 51.22
N ILE A 60 4.31 2.79 51.00
CA ILE A 60 5.47 2.69 50.10
C ILE A 60 5.70 1.30 49.48
N SER A 61 5.32 1.15 48.23
CA SER A 61 5.93 0.19 47.31
C SER A 61 6.04 0.90 45.98
N SER A 62 7.27 1.01 45.49
CA SER A 62 7.58 1.52 44.16
C SER A 62 7.05 0.54 43.13
N ASP A 63 5.73 0.58 42.91
CA ASP A 63 5.06 -0.10 41.81
C ASP A 63 5.56 0.53 40.53
N ARG A 64 6.66 -0.03 40.04
CA ARG A 64 7.03 0.02 38.63
C ARG A 64 5.85 -0.62 37.92
N LYS A 65 4.85 0.20 37.57
CA LYS A 65 3.83 -0.12 36.56
C LYS A 65 4.60 -0.77 35.43
N ARG A 66 4.47 -2.08 35.28
CA ARG A 66 5.06 -2.80 34.16
C ARG A 66 4.42 -2.13 32.95
N LYS A 67 5.24 -1.39 32.20
CA LYS A 67 4.89 -0.96 30.86
C LYS A 67 4.55 -2.27 30.15
N ARG A 68 3.27 -2.48 29.84
CA ARG A 68 2.87 -3.54 28.92
C ARG A 68 3.74 -3.35 27.68
N ASP A 69 4.29 -4.43 27.14
CA ASP A 69 5.08 -4.35 25.92
C ASP A 69 4.30 -3.54 24.88
N PRO A 70 4.96 -2.62 24.15
CA PRO A 70 4.30 -1.85 23.11
C PRO A 70 3.62 -2.82 22.16
N LEU A 71 2.29 -2.76 22.04
CA LEU A 71 1.58 -3.48 20.98
C LEU A 71 2.16 -3.01 19.65
N GLU A 72 2.61 -3.96 18.83
CA GLU A 72 3.15 -3.64 17.50
C GLU A 72 1.99 -3.24 16.61
N ILE A 73 1.97 -1.98 16.19
CA ILE A 73 0.93 -1.41 15.34
C ILE A 73 1.45 -1.45 13.91
N PHE A 74 0.67 -2.07 13.02
CA PHE A 74 0.95 -2.21 11.61
C PHE A 74 0.03 -1.29 10.79
N TYR A 75 0.45 -0.99 9.56
CA TYR A 75 -0.35 -0.25 8.58
C TYR A 75 -0.74 -1.20 7.44
N CYS A 76 -2.04 -1.31 7.16
CA CYS A 76 -2.55 -2.17 6.10
C CYS A 76 -2.39 -1.49 4.74
N VAL A 77 -1.74 -2.15 3.79
CA VAL A 77 -1.54 -1.61 2.44
C VAL A 77 -2.82 -1.56 1.61
N ASN A 78 -3.83 -2.37 1.97
CA ASN A 78 -5.08 -2.50 1.22
C ASN A 78 -6.13 -1.47 1.67
N CYS A 79 -6.51 -1.47 2.96
CA CYS A 79 -7.52 -0.55 3.49
C CYS A 79 -6.96 0.76 4.03
N LYS A 80 -5.63 0.94 4.09
CA LYS A 80 -4.96 2.14 4.60
C LYS A 80 -5.23 2.45 6.07
N GLU A 81 -5.69 1.47 6.85
CA GLU A 81 -5.92 1.60 8.29
C GLU A 81 -4.78 0.98 9.11
N CYS A 82 -4.63 1.46 10.35
CA CYS A 82 -3.74 0.85 11.33
C CYS A 82 -4.42 -0.33 12.02
N PHE A 83 -3.67 -1.41 12.29
CA PHE A 83 -4.18 -2.60 12.96
C PHE A 83 -3.13 -3.24 13.87
N ILE A 84 -3.58 -4.13 14.76
CA ILE A 84 -2.74 -4.95 15.63
C ILE A 84 -2.85 -6.41 15.14
N ASP A 85 -1.72 -7.09 14.96
CA ASP A 85 -1.70 -8.46 14.39
C ASP A 85 -2.46 -9.47 15.27
N ASP A 86 -2.43 -9.30 16.59
CA ASP A 86 -3.17 -10.14 17.55
C ASP A 86 -4.70 -10.03 17.41
N GLU A 87 -5.21 -8.94 16.82
CA GLU A 87 -6.64 -8.67 16.62
C GLU A 87 -7.05 -8.81 15.14
N ASN A 88 -6.16 -9.30 14.28
CA ASN A 88 -6.38 -9.40 12.83
C ASN A 88 -7.10 -10.71 12.48
N ASP A 89 -8.41 -10.64 12.26
CA ASP A 89 -9.24 -11.76 11.81
C ASP A 89 -9.59 -11.70 10.31
N GLU A 90 -10.16 -12.78 9.77
CA GLU A 90 -10.48 -12.92 8.34
C GLU A 90 -11.52 -11.92 7.82
N GLU A 91 -12.22 -11.21 8.71
CA GLU A 91 -13.20 -10.16 8.37
C GLU A 91 -12.71 -8.75 8.77
N ALA A 92 -11.48 -8.61 9.29
CA ALA A 92 -10.95 -7.36 9.83
C ALA A 92 -10.74 -6.27 8.76
N CYS A 93 -10.23 -6.67 7.59
CA CYS A 93 -9.90 -5.76 6.51
C CYS A 93 -10.98 -5.83 5.42
N SER A 94 -11.65 -4.70 5.17
CA SER A 94 -12.52 -4.53 4.00
C SER A 94 -11.91 -3.51 3.05
N TYR A 95 -11.79 -3.86 1.77
CA TYR A 95 -11.24 -2.96 0.74
C TYR A 95 -11.77 -3.28 -0.66
N HIS A 96 -11.57 -2.35 -1.57
CA HIS A 96 -11.88 -2.50 -2.99
C HIS A 96 -10.57 -2.75 -3.76
N PRO A 97 -10.36 -3.95 -4.35
CA PRO A 97 -9.13 -4.27 -5.10
C PRO A 97 -9.10 -3.68 -6.52
N GLY A 98 -10.20 -3.09 -6.99
CA GLY A 98 -10.31 -2.50 -8.32
C GLY A 98 -9.75 -1.08 -8.41
N GLU A 99 -9.56 -0.62 -9.64
CA GLU A 99 -9.26 0.77 -9.96
C GLU A 99 -10.50 1.66 -9.77
N PHE A 100 -10.29 2.94 -9.48
CA PHE A 100 -11.34 3.95 -9.35
C PHE A 100 -11.63 4.62 -10.71
N GLU A 101 -12.90 4.68 -11.10
CA GLU A 101 -13.34 5.34 -12.33
C GLU A 101 -14.19 6.57 -11.97
N PRO A 102 -13.82 7.79 -12.41
CA PRO A 102 -14.58 8.99 -12.08
C PRO A 102 -15.95 9.01 -12.80
N ASP A 103 -17.00 9.34 -12.06
CA ASP A 103 -18.35 9.55 -12.59
C ASP A 103 -18.45 10.90 -13.31
N ARG A 104 -17.92 10.93 -14.54
CA ARG A 104 -17.85 12.14 -15.40
C ARG A 104 -19.21 12.67 -15.81
N ASP A 105 -20.23 11.81 -15.92
CA ASP A 105 -21.56 12.20 -16.38
C ASP A 105 -22.51 12.54 -15.23
N GLY A 106 -22.17 12.15 -13.99
CA GLY A 106 -22.96 12.40 -12.79
C GLY A 106 -22.27 13.36 -11.82
N PHE A 107 -21.53 12.84 -10.85
CA PHE A 107 -20.93 13.65 -9.78
C PHE A 107 -19.98 14.74 -10.30
N PHE A 108 -19.22 14.43 -11.36
CA PHE A 108 -18.25 15.35 -11.98
C PHE A 108 -18.74 15.98 -13.29
N ALA A 109 -20.05 16.04 -13.53
CA ALA A 109 -20.61 16.58 -14.78
C ALA A 109 -20.18 18.03 -15.09
N ASP A 110 -19.99 18.85 -14.06
CA ASP A 110 -19.54 20.24 -14.18
C ASP A 110 -18.01 20.40 -14.01
N HIS A 111 -17.25 19.30 -13.86
CA HIS A 111 -15.81 19.35 -13.63
C HIS A 111 -15.02 19.52 -14.93
N ASP A 112 -14.34 20.65 -15.06
CA ASP A 112 -13.37 20.91 -16.12
C ASP A 112 -11.94 20.57 -15.65
N GLU A 113 -11.34 19.51 -16.19
CA GLU A 113 -9.98 19.07 -15.81
C GLU A 113 -8.90 20.13 -16.07
N ASN A 114 -9.12 21.04 -17.03
CA ASN A 114 -8.16 22.11 -17.36
C ASN A 114 -8.18 23.25 -16.33
N ILE A 115 -9.23 23.35 -15.52
CA ILE A 115 -9.40 24.37 -14.46
C ILE A 115 -9.25 23.74 -13.07
N HIS A 116 -9.81 22.55 -12.88
CA HIS A 116 -9.99 21.91 -11.58
C HIS A 116 -9.04 20.73 -11.33
N GLY A 117 -8.17 20.40 -12.30
CA GLY A 117 -7.21 19.31 -12.18
C GLY A 117 -7.75 17.97 -12.70
N ALA A 118 -6.85 17.00 -12.86
CA ALA A 118 -7.19 15.68 -13.38
C ALA A 118 -8.08 14.90 -12.40
N LEU A 119 -9.09 14.20 -12.92
CA LEU A 119 -9.96 13.34 -12.11
C LEU A 119 -9.31 12.00 -11.79
N ASP A 120 -8.32 11.57 -12.56
CA ASP A 120 -7.58 10.31 -12.36
C ASP A 120 -6.42 10.49 -11.37
N ASP A 121 -6.66 11.24 -10.29
CA ASP A 121 -5.68 11.50 -9.24
C ASP A 121 -6.14 10.90 -7.91
N GLU A 122 -5.22 10.26 -7.19
CA GLU A 122 -5.55 9.56 -5.95
C GLU A 122 -5.88 10.54 -4.81
N GLU A 123 -5.41 11.79 -4.91
CA GLU A 123 -5.83 12.88 -4.00
C GLU A 123 -7.32 13.22 -4.20
N MET A 124 -7.78 13.31 -5.45
CA MET A 124 -9.19 13.57 -5.76
C MET A 124 -10.09 12.40 -5.33
N PHE A 125 -9.62 11.17 -5.47
CA PHE A 125 -10.32 9.99 -4.94
C PHE A 125 -10.43 10.00 -3.40
N ALA A 126 -9.37 10.41 -2.69
CA ALA A 126 -9.39 10.50 -1.24
C ALA A 126 -10.35 11.59 -0.72
N ASP A 127 -10.44 12.71 -1.43
CA ASP A 127 -11.31 13.83 -1.05
C ASP A 127 -12.78 13.62 -1.44
N TYR A 128 -13.04 12.97 -2.58
CA TYR A 128 -14.38 12.78 -3.14
C TYR A 128 -14.67 11.32 -3.53
N PRO A 129 -14.54 10.34 -2.63
CA PRO A 129 -14.69 8.92 -2.96
C PRO A 129 -16.09 8.57 -3.52
N GLN A 130 -17.12 9.32 -3.14
CA GLN A 130 -18.49 9.17 -3.65
C GLN A 130 -18.66 9.52 -5.14
N GLY A 131 -17.68 10.25 -5.72
CA GLY A 131 -17.66 10.63 -7.13
C GLY A 131 -17.05 9.57 -8.04
N TYR A 132 -16.58 8.45 -7.47
CA TYR A 132 -15.92 7.37 -8.20
C TYR A 132 -16.70 6.07 -8.07
N HIS A 133 -16.62 5.25 -9.12
CA HIS A 133 -17.07 3.86 -9.11
C HIS A 133 -15.85 2.93 -9.06
N MET A 134 -15.96 1.86 -8.28
CA MET A 134 -14.92 0.86 -8.15
C MET A 134 -15.10 -0.22 -9.19
N SER A 135 -14.09 -0.47 -10.04
CA SER A 135 -14.16 -1.48 -11.10
C SER A 135 -14.36 -2.92 -10.61
N CYS A 136 -14.04 -3.22 -9.34
CA CYS A 136 -14.19 -4.55 -8.75
C CYS A 136 -15.64 -4.98 -8.49
N CYS A 137 -16.53 -4.04 -8.18
CA CYS A 137 -17.92 -4.32 -7.81
C CYS A 137 -18.95 -3.39 -8.47
N GLY A 138 -18.51 -2.27 -9.04
CA GLY A 138 -19.35 -1.21 -9.60
C GLY A 138 -19.97 -0.28 -8.55
N ASP A 139 -19.73 -0.53 -7.26
CA ASP A 139 -20.20 0.34 -6.19
C ASP A 139 -19.35 1.62 -6.11
N ARG A 140 -19.83 2.60 -5.34
CA ARG A 140 -19.12 3.87 -5.14
C ARG A 140 -17.90 3.71 -4.25
N GLY A 141 -16.91 4.58 -4.42
CA GLY A 141 -15.68 4.59 -3.61
C GLY A 141 -15.90 4.87 -2.12
N ASP A 142 -17.04 5.46 -1.74
CA ASP A 142 -17.41 5.74 -0.33
C ASP A 142 -18.11 4.55 0.36
N THR A 143 -18.32 3.45 -0.35
CA THR A 143 -18.93 2.23 0.21
C THR A 143 -17.91 1.32 0.87
N VAL A 144 -18.38 0.48 1.79
CA VAL A 144 -17.55 -0.57 2.41
C VAL A 144 -16.93 -1.44 1.32
N GLY A 145 -15.66 -1.81 1.51
CA GLY A 145 -14.92 -2.64 0.56
C GLY A 145 -15.64 -3.93 0.20
N CYS A 146 -15.67 -4.26 -1.10
CA CYS A 146 -16.35 -5.47 -1.58
C CYS A 146 -15.59 -6.77 -1.28
N TYR A 147 -14.34 -6.67 -0.86
CA TYR A 147 -13.51 -7.80 -0.45
C TYR A 147 -13.20 -7.72 1.04
N THR A 148 -13.37 -8.83 1.76
CA THR A 148 -13.04 -8.96 3.18
C THR A 148 -11.90 -9.98 3.37
N GLY A 149 -10.97 -9.68 4.27
CA GLY A 149 -9.83 -10.55 4.55
C GLY A 149 -9.02 -10.09 5.76
N LEU A 150 -7.88 -10.75 5.96
CA LEU A 150 -6.87 -10.28 6.91
C LEU A 150 -6.21 -8.99 6.41
N HIS A 151 -5.90 -8.08 7.33
CA HIS A 151 -5.01 -6.95 7.02
C HIS A 151 -3.64 -7.46 6.57
N VAL A 152 -3.07 -6.81 5.55
CA VAL A 152 -1.73 -7.09 5.03
C VAL A 152 -0.79 -5.96 5.42
N GLY A 153 0.06 -6.21 6.41
CA GLY A 153 1.06 -5.25 6.88
C GLY A 153 2.32 -5.27 6.03
N GLY A 154 2.78 -4.11 5.55
CA GLY A 154 3.97 -3.97 4.71
C GLY A 154 5.29 -4.41 5.36
N ASN A 155 5.30 -4.66 6.68
CA ASN A 155 6.48 -5.05 7.45
C ASN A 155 6.58 -6.56 7.72
N ARG A 156 5.57 -7.36 7.34
CA ARG A 156 5.64 -8.81 7.54
C ARG A 156 6.56 -9.39 6.47
N LYS A 157 7.78 -9.77 6.86
CA LYS A 157 8.48 -10.86 6.17
C LYS A 157 7.48 -12.01 6.15
N LEU A 158 7.00 -12.37 4.96
CA LEU A 158 6.15 -13.53 4.73
C LEU A 158 6.82 -14.70 5.43
N LYS A 159 6.32 -15.05 6.62
CA LYS A 159 6.71 -16.27 7.29
C LYS A 159 5.98 -17.32 6.48
N ALA A 160 6.70 -17.88 5.52
CA ALA A 160 6.21 -18.97 4.71
C ALA A 160 5.55 -19.97 5.66
N SER A 161 4.30 -20.31 5.37
CA SER A 161 3.65 -21.47 5.92
C SER A 161 4.53 -22.68 5.59
N GLU A 162 5.37 -23.05 6.55
CA GLU A 162 6.14 -24.27 6.60
C GLU A 162 5.10 -25.39 6.78
N SER A 163 4.52 -25.82 5.65
CA SER A 163 3.81 -27.09 5.59
C SER A 163 4.88 -28.16 5.45
N ASP A 164 5.25 -28.76 6.58
CA ASP A 164 5.97 -30.01 6.66
C ASP A 164 5.29 -31.05 5.76
N ILE A 165 5.89 -31.33 4.61
CA ILE A 165 5.65 -32.55 3.85
C ILE A 165 6.88 -33.40 4.13
N ASP A 166 6.77 -34.26 5.14
CA ASP A 166 7.63 -35.42 5.32
C ASP A 166 7.42 -36.35 4.11
N ASP A 167 8.37 -36.35 3.17
CA ASP A 167 8.47 -37.33 2.09
C ASP A 167 9.81 -38.07 2.24
N ASP A 168 9.85 -38.93 3.27
CA ASP A 168 10.82 -39.98 3.48
C ASP A 168 10.33 -41.23 2.73
N GLU A 169 10.89 -41.55 1.55
CA GLU A 169 11.10 -42.93 1.09
C GLU A 169 12.35 -43.03 0.19
N ASP A 170 13.44 -43.39 0.87
CA ASP A 170 14.52 -44.34 0.53
C ASP A 170 15.17 -44.43 -0.87
N GLU A 171 16.50 -44.55 -0.77
CA GLU A 171 17.54 -44.78 -1.75
C GLU A 171 17.33 -46.08 -2.58
N GLU A 172 17.90 -46.14 -3.79
CA GLU A 172 19.07 -46.99 -4.08
C GLU A 172 19.69 -46.69 -5.48
N GLU A 173 21.02 -46.61 -5.43
CA GLU A 173 22.11 -46.73 -6.42
C GLU A 173 21.87 -47.65 -7.67
N GLU A 174 22.56 -47.65 -8.81
CA GLU A 174 23.87 -47.20 -9.31
C GLU A 174 23.78 -47.00 -10.85
N GLY A 175 24.81 -46.39 -11.47
CA GLY A 175 25.12 -46.71 -12.88
C GLY A 175 25.91 -45.66 -13.64
N ALA A 176 27.23 -45.79 -13.62
CA ALA A 176 28.15 -45.10 -14.51
C ALA A 176 27.89 -45.44 -16.00
N ASP A 177 28.03 -44.47 -16.90
CA ASP A 177 28.84 -44.63 -18.13
C ASP A 177 29.06 -43.29 -18.85
N GLU A 178 30.32 -43.00 -19.14
CA GLU A 178 30.75 -41.83 -19.90
C GLU A 178 30.68 -42.14 -21.40
N THR A 179 30.05 -41.29 -22.21
CA THR A 179 30.46 -41.17 -23.62
C THR A 179 30.34 -39.74 -24.16
N ASP A 180 31.49 -39.26 -24.61
CA ASP A 180 31.76 -38.11 -25.45
C ASP A 180 31.14 -38.29 -26.84
N THR A 181 30.31 -37.35 -27.31
CA THR A 181 30.21 -37.08 -28.76
C THR A 181 29.98 -35.60 -29.05
N SER A 182 31.05 -35.00 -29.56
CA SER A 182 31.06 -33.80 -30.40
C SER A 182 29.98 -33.83 -31.52
N GLY A 183 29.32 -32.70 -31.79
CA GLY A 183 28.40 -32.57 -32.93
C GLY A 183 27.99 -31.14 -33.27
N LYS A 184 28.65 -30.58 -34.28
CA LYS A 184 28.42 -29.28 -34.93
C LYS A 184 27.04 -29.12 -35.61
N GLY A 185 26.61 -27.86 -35.76
CA GLY A 185 25.73 -27.35 -36.83
C GLY A 185 25.07 -26.05 -36.35
N GLU A 186 25.53 -24.83 -36.65
CA GLU A 186 25.65 -24.11 -37.92
C GLU A 186 24.35 -24.02 -38.75
N ASN A 187 24.05 -22.76 -39.16
CA ASN A 187 23.01 -22.25 -40.08
C ASN A 187 21.73 -21.72 -39.40
N GLY A 188 21.18 -20.53 -39.70
CA GLY A 188 21.45 -19.49 -40.70
C GLY A 188 20.60 -18.25 -40.33
N GLU A 189 21.10 -17.03 -40.50
CA GLU A 189 20.97 -16.14 -41.67
C GLU A 189 19.55 -15.63 -42.00
N GLY A 190 19.45 -14.29 -42.09
CA GLY A 190 18.38 -13.54 -42.78
C GLY A 190 17.41 -12.81 -41.82
N GLY A 191 17.09 -11.52 -41.95
CA GLY A 191 17.39 -10.54 -42.97
C GLY A 191 16.55 -9.28 -42.74
N ARG A 192 17.23 -8.14 -42.62
CA ARG A 192 16.92 -6.77 -43.09
C ARG A 192 15.52 -6.46 -43.68
N ARG A 193 14.91 -5.35 -43.22
CA ARG A 193 14.17 -4.29 -43.98
C ARG A 193 13.58 -3.29 -42.96
N GLU A 194 14.10 -2.06 -42.80
CA GLU A 194 13.88 -0.86 -43.61
C GLU A 194 12.45 -0.69 -44.18
N GLY A 195 11.77 0.36 -43.71
CA GLY A 195 10.45 0.80 -44.18
C GLY A 195 10.06 2.15 -43.60
N ALA A 196 10.63 3.22 -44.17
CA ALA A 196 10.14 4.59 -44.04
C ALA A 196 8.88 4.79 -44.92
N VAL A 197 7.92 5.59 -44.47
CA VAL A 197 6.90 6.30 -45.29
C VAL A 197 6.27 7.37 -44.37
N THR A 198 6.66 8.65 -44.52
CA THR A 198 5.90 9.76 -45.16
C THR A 198 4.46 9.87 -44.65
N GLY A 199 4.03 10.95 -44.00
CA GLY A 199 3.96 12.31 -44.55
C GLY A 199 2.49 12.65 -44.79
N GLY A 200 1.99 13.76 -44.23
CA GLY A 200 0.60 14.17 -44.42
C GLY A 200 0.24 15.46 -43.70
N LYS A 201 0.67 16.59 -44.27
CA LYS A 201 0.10 17.92 -44.02
C LYS A 201 -1.26 18.01 -44.71
N ASN A 202 -2.22 18.70 -44.08
CA ASN A 202 -3.29 19.53 -44.65
C ASN A 202 -3.79 20.38 -43.46
N GLY A 203 -3.78 21.73 -43.47
CA GLY A 203 -4.55 22.62 -44.36
C GLY A 203 -6.02 22.53 -43.94
N LYS A 204 -6.79 23.58 -43.66
CA LYS A 204 -6.76 25.00 -44.07
C LYS A 204 -8.09 25.60 -43.53
N ASP A 205 -8.09 26.91 -43.26
CA ASP A 205 -9.24 27.84 -43.34
C ASP A 205 -10.48 27.51 -42.45
N ASP A 206 -11.22 28.42 -41.82
CA ASP A 206 -11.81 29.63 -42.37
C ASP A 206 -12.41 30.50 -41.24
N GLN A 207 -12.67 31.73 -41.64
CA GLN A 207 -13.19 32.86 -40.88
C GLN A 207 -14.66 32.67 -40.44
N ARG A 208 -15.05 33.31 -39.32
CA ARG A 208 -16.22 34.20 -39.33
C ARG A 208 -16.33 35.09 -38.09
N GLU A 209 -16.18 36.39 -38.35
CA GLU A 209 -16.88 37.46 -37.66
C GLU A 209 -18.39 37.21 -37.67
N THR A 210 -19.11 37.61 -36.61
CA THR A 210 -20.28 38.51 -36.69
C THR A 210 -20.83 38.79 -35.29
N ASP A 211 -20.93 40.10 -35.00
CA ASP A 211 -21.74 40.83 -34.01
C ASP A 211 -21.64 40.54 -32.51
#